data_AF-A0A3B4EV08-F1
#
_entry.id   AF-A0A3B4EV08-F1
#
_cell.length_a   1.000
_cell.length_b   1.000
_cell.length_c   1.000
_cell.angle_alpha   90.00
_cell.angle_beta   90.00
_cell.angle_gamma   90.00
#
_symmetry.space_group_name_H-M   'P 1'
#
loop_
_entity.id
_entity.type
_entity.pdbx_description
1 polymer ?
#
loop_
_entity_poly.entity_id
_entity_poly.type
_entity_poly.pdbx_seq_one_letter_code
_entity_poly.pdbx_strand_id
1 'polypeptide(L)'
;MRFQCACLLLVLFSPAVLCKTDDKLKTKHIVVRKGSCDQMMKNINGRNECKEKNTFIKEEYLESVLTVCVKTNTGFIPREYDVIKCKQSSKNPCSYKYTETKLQVIKCNNGKPVHLDAWKD
;
A
#
# COMPACT_ATOMS: atom_id res chain seq x y z
N MET A 1 3.35 -49.79 31.33
CA MET A 1 2.22 -49.41 32.22
C MET A 1 1.69 -48.07 31.75
N ARG A 2 0.36 -47.94 31.72
CA ARG A 2 -0.39 -46.83 31.11
C ARG A 2 -0.30 -45.59 32.00
N PHE A 3 0.00 -44.42 31.44
CA PHE A 3 -0.35 -43.13 32.04
C PHE A 3 -1.35 -42.43 31.13
N GLN A 4 -2.60 -42.45 31.56
CA GLN A 4 -3.68 -41.63 30.99
C GLN A 4 -3.46 -40.19 31.46
N CYS A 5 -3.20 -39.26 30.53
CA CYS A 5 -3.47 -37.84 30.77
C CYS A 5 -4.97 -37.64 30.65
N ALA A 6 -5.66 -37.59 31.79
CA ALA A 6 -7.05 -37.19 31.88
C ALA A 6 -7.21 -35.78 31.28
N CYS A 7 -8.16 -35.64 30.37
CA CYS A 7 -8.58 -34.39 29.77
C CYS A 7 -9.06 -33.42 30.85
N LEU A 8 -8.27 -32.38 31.14
CA LEU A 8 -8.77 -31.19 31.79
C LEU A 8 -8.53 -29.98 30.87
N LEU A 9 -9.66 -29.38 30.51
CA LEU A 9 -9.87 -28.01 30.04
C LEU A 9 -9.44 -27.71 28.60
N LEU A 10 -10.48 -27.76 27.77
CA LEU A 10 -10.58 -27.27 26.40
C LEU A 10 -9.89 -25.90 26.23
N VAL A 11 -8.77 -25.96 25.51
CA VAL A 11 -8.36 -25.08 24.41
C VAL A 11 -9.32 -23.92 24.12
N LEU A 12 -8.94 -22.72 24.55
CA LEU A 12 -9.11 -21.52 23.72
C LEU A 12 -7.76 -20.78 23.69
N PHE A 13 -6.76 -21.43 23.09
CA PHE A 13 -5.87 -20.66 22.24
C PHE A 13 -6.75 -20.16 21.10
N SER A 14 -7.30 -18.96 21.21
CA SER A 14 -7.61 -18.20 20.01
C SER A 14 -6.25 -17.80 19.44
N PRO A 15 -5.73 -18.45 18.39
CA PRO A 15 -4.70 -17.77 17.61
C PRO A 15 -5.32 -16.44 17.20
N ALA A 16 -4.59 -15.36 17.42
CA ALA A 16 -4.92 -14.06 16.85
C ALA A 16 -4.94 -14.21 15.31
N VAL A 17 -6.07 -14.65 14.76
CA VAL A 17 -6.37 -14.60 13.34
C VAL A 17 -6.84 -13.18 13.08
N LEU A 18 -5.93 -12.22 13.19
CA LEU A 18 -6.21 -10.85 12.78
C LEU A 18 -4.90 -10.15 12.42
N CYS A 19 -4.51 -10.22 11.14
CA CYS A 19 -3.79 -9.15 10.42
C CYS A 19 -3.30 -9.51 9.00
N LYS A 20 -3.55 -10.71 8.46
CA LYS A 20 -3.07 -11.01 7.08
C LYS A 20 -3.89 -10.38 5.96
N THR A 21 -5.10 -9.89 6.23
CA THR A 21 -6.03 -9.39 5.20
C THR A 21 -5.88 -7.89 4.90
N ASP A 22 -5.32 -7.09 5.82
CA ASP A 22 -5.19 -5.63 5.63
C ASP A 22 -3.97 -5.21 4.78
N ASP A 23 -2.91 -6.04 4.70
CA ASP A 23 -1.69 -5.66 3.98
C ASP A 23 -1.83 -5.68 2.46
N LYS A 24 -2.69 -6.57 1.92
CA LYS A 24 -2.98 -6.65 0.48
C LYS A 24 -3.87 -5.51 -0.03
N LEU A 25 -4.66 -4.89 0.85
CA LEU A 25 -5.59 -3.82 0.48
C LEU A 25 -4.88 -2.45 0.46
N LYS A 26 -3.97 -2.20 1.41
CA LYS A 26 -3.19 -0.95 1.46
C LYS A 26 -2.09 -0.87 0.38
N THR A 27 -1.52 -2.00 -0.03
CA THR A 27 -0.49 -2.03 -1.09
C THR A 27 -1.03 -1.68 -2.48
N LYS A 28 -2.33 -1.89 -2.76
CA LYS A 28 -2.94 -1.52 -4.06
C LYS A 28 -2.92 -0.01 -4.33
N HIS A 29 -2.89 0.80 -3.28
CA HIS A 29 -2.84 2.27 -3.40
C HIS A 29 -1.43 2.81 -3.63
N ILE A 30 -0.42 1.96 -3.46
CA ILE A 30 0.98 2.36 -3.35
C ILE A 30 1.81 1.68 -4.44
N VAL A 31 1.58 0.41 -4.78
CA VAL A 31 2.48 -0.38 -5.65
C VAL A 31 1.81 -0.77 -6.95
N VAL A 32 2.57 -0.68 -8.05
CA VAL A 32 2.13 -1.17 -9.36
C VAL A 32 3.15 -2.11 -9.97
N ARG A 33 2.64 -3.20 -10.56
CA ARG A 33 3.42 -4.20 -11.29
C ARG A 33 3.61 -3.87 -12.77
N LYS A 34 2.57 -3.33 -13.42
CA LYS A 34 2.48 -2.90 -14.83
C LYS A 34 1.08 -2.30 -15.11
N GLY A 35 0.95 -1.44 -16.13
CA GLY A 35 -0.34 -0.96 -16.65
C GLY A 35 -0.39 0.55 -16.94
N SER A 36 -1.44 0.99 -17.64
CA SER A 36 -1.73 2.42 -17.84
C SER A 36 -2.33 3.05 -16.58
N CYS A 37 -2.25 4.38 -16.45
CA CYS A 37 -2.87 5.07 -15.31
C CYS A 37 -4.37 4.80 -15.21
N ASP A 38 -5.08 4.66 -16.33
CA ASP A 38 -6.49 4.28 -16.33
C ASP A 38 -6.71 2.89 -15.71
N GLN A 39 -5.84 1.93 -16.01
CA GLN A 39 -5.91 0.58 -15.43
C GLN A 39 -5.56 0.59 -13.94
N MET A 40 -4.52 1.33 -13.55
CA MET A 40 -4.09 1.44 -12.16
C MET A 40 -5.16 2.12 -11.28
N MET A 41 -5.73 3.22 -11.76
CA MET A 41 -6.70 4.02 -11.02
C MET A 41 -8.07 3.33 -10.88
N LYS A 42 -8.43 2.36 -11.72
CA LYS A 42 -9.66 1.55 -11.55
C LYS A 42 -9.76 0.89 -10.18
N ASN A 43 -8.63 0.49 -9.58
CA ASN A 43 -8.60 -0.14 -8.26
C ASN A 43 -8.61 0.87 -7.10
N ILE A 44 -8.45 2.16 -7.39
CA ILE A 44 -8.43 3.25 -6.41
C ILE A 44 -9.74 4.03 -6.43
N ASN A 45 -10.29 4.22 -7.62
CA ASN A 45 -11.52 4.98 -7.82
C ASN A 45 -12.70 4.28 -7.15
N GLY A 46 -13.56 5.08 -6.50
CA GLY A 46 -14.83 4.63 -5.96
C GLY A 46 -15.89 4.50 -7.04
N ARG A 47 -17.09 4.06 -6.67
CA ARG A 47 -18.24 4.03 -7.58
C ARG A 47 -18.65 5.47 -7.92
N ASN A 48 -18.32 5.91 -9.15
CA ASN A 48 -18.51 7.28 -9.66
C ASN A 48 -17.58 8.35 -9.06
N GLU A 49 -16.51 7.94 -8.39
CA GLU A 49 -15.53 8.86 -7.79
C GLU A 49 -14.16 8.62 -8.41
N CYS A 50 -13.79 9.47 -9.37
CA CYS A 50 -12.43 9.50 -9.90
C CYS A 50 -11.55 10.28 -8.93
N LYS A 51 -10.54 9.65 -8.33
CA LYS A 51 -9.54 10.37 -7.54
C LYS A 51 -8.71 11.23 -8.48
N GLU A 52 -8.47 12.50 -8.12
CA GLU A 52 -7.80 13.47 -9.01
C GLU A 52 -6.35 13.10 -9.35
N LYS A 53 -5.62 12.57 -8.37
CA LYS A 53 -4.23 12.13 -8.56
C LYS A 53 -3.87 10.97 -7.64
N ASN A 54 -2.96 10.12 -8.09
CA ASN A 54 -2.30 9.13 -7.24
C ASN A 54 -0.86 8.92 -7.68
N THR A 55 0.01 8.69 -6.71
CA THR A 55 1.41 8.31 -6.94
C THR A 55 1.58 6.84 -6.62
N PHE A 56 2.19 6.10 -7.54
CA PHE A 56 2.49 4.69 -7.40
C PHE A 56 3.99 4.47 -7.43
N ILE A 57 4.50 3.67 -6.50
CA ILE A 57 5.85 3.16 -6.54
C ILE A 57 5.95 1.93 -7.42
N LYS A 58 7.06 1.83 -8.16
CA LYS A 58 7.38 0.65 -8.96
C LYS A 58 7.59 -0.56 -8.03
N GLU A 59 7.15 -1.74 -8.46
CA GLU A 59 7.23 -2.98 -7.67
C GLU A 59 8.65 -3.28 -7.17
N GLU A 60 9.67 -2.96 -7.95
CA GLU A 60 11.09 -3.15 -7.60
C GLU A 60 11.53 -2.42 -6.31
N TYR A 61 10.82 -1.38 -5.88
CA TYR A 61 11.14 -0.66 -4.65
C TYR A 61 10.24 -1.03 -3.47
N LEU A 62 9.28 -1.94 -3.64
CA LEU A 62 8.32 -2.30 -2.60
C LEU A 62 9.00 -2.74 -1.30
N GLU A 63 9.91 -3.71 -1.39
CA GLU A 63 10.62 -4.24 -0.21
C GLU A 63 11.46 -3.17 0.49
N SER A 64 12.06 -2.25 -0.28
CA SER A 64 12.82 -1.13 0.25
C SER A 64 11.92 -0.19 1.08
N VAL A 65 10.75 0.15 0.54
CA VAL A 65 9.76 1.03 1.20
C VAL A 65 9.20 0.40 2.47
N LEU A 66 8.86 -0.88 2.42
CA LEU A 66 8.36 -1.61 3.60
C LEU A 66 9.44 -1.66 4.68
N THR A 67 10.68 -1.99 4.31
CA THR A 67 11.81 -2.02 5.26
C THR A 67 12.01 -0.66 5.93
N VAL A 68 11.91 0.41 5.16
CA VAL A 68 12.03 1.78 5.66
C VAL A 68 10.91 2.10 6.66
N CYS A 69 9.65 1.80 6.32
CA CYS A 69 8.53 2.06 7.23
C CYS A 69 8.56 1.20 8.49
N VAL A 70 8.96 -0.08 8.42
CA VAL A 70 9.12 -0.94 9.58
C VAL A 70 10.17 -0.38 10.55
N LYS A 71 11.29 0.14 10.04
CA LYS A 71 12.35 0.75 10.86
C LYS A 71 11.94 2.05 11.51
N THR A 72 11.26 2.94 10.78
CA THR A 72 10.85 4.25 11.30
C THR A 72 9.56 4.18 12.13
N ASN A 73 8.73 3.15 11.92
CA ASN A 73 7.40 2.97 12.47
C ASN A 73 6.39 4.05 12.03
N THR A 74 6.55 5.30 12.48
CA THR A 74 5.66 6.43 12.15
C THR A 74 6.47 7.69 11.87
N GLY A 75 6.18 8.37 10.75
CA GLY A 75 6.86 9.62 10.39
C GLY A 75 6.90 9.90 8.90
N PHE A 76 7.61 10.97 8.52
CA PHE A 76 7.89 11.35 7.14
C PHE A 76 9.36 11.07 6.84
N ILE A 77 9.63 10.34 5.76
CA ILE A 77 10.97 9.84 5.45
C ILE A 77 11.37 10.31 4.05
N PRO A 78 12.43 11.14 3.95
CA PRO A 78 12.98 11.53 2.66
C PRO A 78 13.58 10.32 1.92
N ARG A 79 13.14 10.08 0.68
CA ARG A 79 13.63 9.01 -0.20
C ARG A 79 13.40 9.37 -1.66
N GLU A 80 14.35 8.96 -2.50
CA GLU A 80 14.27 9.08 -3.95
C GLU A 80 14.02 7.70 -4.57
N TYR A 81 12.83 7.50 -5.12
CA TYR A 81 12.47 6.31 -5.91
C TYR A 81 11.83 6.76 -7.21
N ASP A 82 12.04 6.01 -8.30
CA ASP A 82 11.23 6.23 -9.50
C ASP A 82 9.77 5.84 -9.23
N VAL A 83 8.88 6.80 -9.45
CA VAL A 83 7.44 6.65 -9.21
C VAL A 83 6.64 7.10 -10.42
N ILE A 84 5.42 6.59 -10.49
CA ILE A 84 4.44 6.92 -11.51
C ILE A 84 3.38 7.82 -10.88
N LYS A 85 3.22 9.03 -11.42
CA LYS A 85 2.12 9.92 -11.08
C LYS A 85 1.01 9.76 -12.12
N CYS A 86 -0.18 9.44 -11.63
CA CYS A 86 -1.40 9.44 -12.42
C CYS A 86 -2.21 10.68 -12.07
N LYS A 87 -2.44 11.58 -13.02
CA LYS A 87 -3.23 12.79 -12.84
C LYS A 87 -4.44 12.76 -13.76
N GLN A 88 -5.62 12.99 -13.21
CA GLN A 88 -6.88 12.93 -13.94
C GLN A 88 -6.89 13.90 -15.12
N SER A 89 -7.28 13.40 -16.28
CA SER A 89 -7.53 14.18 -17.50
C SER A 89 -9.00 14.31 -17.83
N SER A 90 -9.84 13.36 -17.42
CA SER A 90 -11.30 13.44 -17.58
C SER A 90 -12.02 12.82 -16.38
N LYS A 91 -13.20 13.34 -16.07
CA LYS A 91 -14.06 12.86 -14.97
C LYS A 91 -15.11 11.86 -15.42
N ASN A 92 -15.53 11.89 -16.68
CA ASN A 92 -16.48 10.91 -17.19
C ASN A 92 -16.26 10.65 -18.69
N PRO A 93 -15.76 9.47 -19.08
CA PRO A 93 -15.20 8.42 -18.23
C PRO A 93 -13.94 8.89 -17.46
N CYS A 94 -13.58 8.25 -16.34
CA CYS A 94 -12.32 8.57 -15.66
C CYS A 94 -11.14 8.25 -16.60
N SER A 95 -10.32 9.24 -16.92
CA SER A 95 -9.07 9.05 -17.64
C SER A 95 -7.92 9.80 -16.97
N TYR A 96 -6.69 9.35 -17.20
CA TYR A 96 -5.51 9.78 -16.48
C TYR A 96 -4.29 9.93 -17.38
N LYS A 97 -3.53 11.00 -17.15
CA LYS A 97 -2.18 11.19 -17.68
C LYS A 97 -1.15 10.46 -16.83
N TYR A 98 -0.18 9.89 -17.51
CA TYR A 98 0.99 9.23 -16.93
C TYR A 98 2.17 10.18 -16.87
N THR A 99 2.91 10.19 -15.77
CA THR A 99 4.17 10.91 -15.64
C THR A 99 5.12 10.13 -14.74
N GLU A 100 6.35 9.90 -15.19
CA GLU A 100 7.41 9.39 -14.30
C GLU A 100 8.11 10.53 -13.59
N THR A 101 8.37 10.35 -12.30
CA THR A 101 9.07 11.33 -11.48
C THR A 101 9.79 10.65 -10.33
N LYS A 102 10.50 11.43 -9.51
CA LYS A 102 11.12 10.94 -8.28
C LYS A 102 10.19 11.19 -7.10
N LEU A 103 9.98 10.16 -6.30
CA LEU A 103 9.43 10.32 -4.96
C LEU A 103 10.35 11.23 -4.15
N GLN A 104 9.78 11.98 -3.21
CA GLN A 104 10.58 12.76 -2.27
C GLN A 104 10.33 12.33 -0.84
N VAL A 105 9.08 12.01 -0.48
CA VAL A 105 8.71 11.68 0.90
C VAL A 105 7.78 10.47 0.94
N ILE A 106 8.08 9.56 1.87
CA ILE A 106 7.18 8.49 2.29
C ILE A 106 6.62 8.84 3.66
N LYS A 107 5.29 8.82 3.80
CA LYS A 107 4.64 8.83 5.12
C LYS A 107 4.42 7.41 5.60
N CYS A 108 4.97 7.07 6.75
CA CYS A 108 4.75 5.79 7.42
C CYS A 108 3.86 5.97 8.65
N ASN A 109 3.07 4.95 8.95
CA ASN A 109 2.26 4.86 10.16
C ASN A 109 2.18 3.39 10.61
N ASN A 110 2.55 3.11 11.86
CA ASN A 110 2.56 1.76 12.44
C ASN A 110 3.29 0.73 11.55
N GLY A 111 4.47 1.10 11.06
CA GLY A 111 5.33 0.23 10.24
C GLY A 111 4.92 0.15 8.77
N LYS A 112 3.85 0.84 8.34
CA LYS A 112 3.28 0.73 6.99
C LYS A 112 3.33 2.05 6.21
N PRO A 113 3.62 2.03 4.90
CA PRO A 113 3.50 3.23 4.08
C PRO A 113 2.01 3.59 3.92
N VAL A 114 1.68 4.86 4.09
CA VAL A 114 0.29 5.37 4.01
C VAL A 114 0.12 6.54 3.05
N HIS A 115 1.22 7.21 2.66
CA HIS A 115 1.20 8.25 1.66
C HIS A 115 2.55 8.33 0.94
N LEU A 116 2.51 8.63 -0.36
CA LEU A 116 3.67 8.88 -1.20
C LEU A 116 3.55 10.30 -1.74
N ASP A 117 4.49 11.16 -1.38
CA ASP A 117 4.51 12.55 -1.87
C ASP A 117 5.72 12.79 -2.77
N ALA A 118 5.43 13.26 -3.97
CA ALA A 118 6.41 13.69 -4.95
C ALA A 118 6.19 15.20 -5.12
N TRP A 119 6.87 16.02 -4.30
CA TRP A 119 6.71 17.47 -4.33
C TRP A 119 7.15 18.06 -5.67
N LYS A 120 6.16 18.40 -6.49
CA LYS A 120 6.07 19.51 -7.46
C LYS A 120 4.76 19.28 -8.23
N ASP A 121 3.67 19.80 -7.67
CA ASP A 121 2.54 20.27 -8.48
C ASP A 121 2.72 21.76 -8.70
#